data_AF-A0A9E3IME9-F1
#
_entry.id   AF-A0A9E3IME9-F1
#
_cell.length_a   1.000
_cell.length_b   1.000
_cell.length_c   1.000
_cell.angle_alpha   90.00
_cell.angle_beta   90.00
_cell.angle_gamma   90.00
#
_symmetry.space_group_name_H-M   'P 1'
#
loop_
_entity.id
_entity.type
_entity.pdbx_description
1 polymer ?
#
loop_
_entity_poly.entity_id
_entity_poly.type
_entity_poly.pdbx_seq_one_letter_code
_entity_poly.pdbx_strand_id
1 'polypeptide(L)'
;VRVDADKLDRLINLVGELIIATAGANLVAKRTRNLELMERNSTLSELVEEVRDSALQLRMVKIGGTFSRFKRVVHDVARELGKDIELAVSGEDTELDKTVVEKIGDPLMHLVRNAMDHGIDSAELRAARGKPAMGTVSLNAFHDSGSIVIQVSDDGGGLDREKILAKGIERGLVEPGRAMSDAEVYALIFEPGFSTAEQITNLSGRGVGMDVVKRNITALRGGVAIASEPGRGTTVTVRLPLTLAIINGFQVAVGKSVFVVPMDMVDECVEFSAEPGHDYTDLRGQVLPFIRLRDLFDVPGSATARQNIVVVKHAGQKFGLVVDALLGEAQTVIKPLSRMFAQVRGISGSSILGSGDVALILDVPLLMQEAQAARSQGAVAME
;
A
#
# COMPACT_ATOMS: atom_id res chain seq x y z
N VAL A 1 29.09 7.84 -16.70
CA VAL A 1 28.21 8.37 -17.78
C VAL A 1 26.94 8.88 -17.11
N ARG A 2 26.56 10.14 -17.30
CA ARG A 2 25.26 10.67 -16.81
C ARG A 2 24.24 10.49 -17.94
N VAL A 3 23.24 9.66 -17.74
CA VAL A 3 22.12 9.50 -18.68
C VAL A 3 21.00 10.43 -18.22
N ASP A 4 20.36 11.10 -19.19
CA ASP A 4 19.25 11.99 -18.93
C ASP A 4 18.06 11.23 -18.34
N ALA A 5 17.41 11.80 -17.31
CA ALA A 5 16.28 11.18 -16.62
C ALA A 5 15.11 10.92 -17.59
N ASP A 6 14.86 11.86 -18.50
CA ASP A 6 13.79 11.75 -19.49
C ASP A 6 14.01 10.58 -20.46
N LYS A 7 15.28 10.24 -20.73
CA LYS A 7 15.63 9.09 -21.59
C LYS A 7 15.39 7.77 -20.88
N LEU A 8 15.68 7.68 -19.58
CA LEU A 8 15.34 6.49 -18.79
C LEU A 8 13.84 6.33 -18.66
N ASP A 9 13.10 7.41 -18.41
CA ASP A 9 11.65 7.37 -18.30
C ASP A 9 11.02 6.90 -19.62
N ARG A 10 11.54 7.37 -20.77
CA ARG A 10 11.13 6.86 -22.08
C ARG A 10 11.47 5.37 -22.27
N LEU A 11 12.66 4.92 -21.90
CA LEU A 11 13.05 3.51 -21.99
C LEU A 11 12.10 2.62 -21.18
N ILE A 12 11.81 3.03 -19.95
CA ILE A 12 10.88 2.35 -19.05
C ILE A 12 9.46 2.29 -19.64
N ASN A 13 8.98 3.39 -20.20
CA ASN A 13 7.67 3.40 -20.86
C ASN A 13 7.62 2.42 -22.04
N LEU A 14 8.68 2.38 -22.85
CA LEU A 14 8.80 1.42 -23.96
C LEU A 14 8.85 -0.03 -23.47
N VAL A 15 9.56 -0.31 -22.37
CA VAL A 15 9.55 -1.63 -21.72
C VAL A 15 8.14 -1.99 -21.26
N GLY A 16 7.40 -1.04 -20.67
CA GLY A 16 6.00 -1.24 -20.29
C GLY A 16 5.10 -1.55 -21.49
N GLU A 17 5.26 -0.82 -22.61
CA GLU A 17 4.56 -1.11 -23.86
C GLU A 17 4.96 -2.47 -24.45
N LEU A 18 6.23 -2.87 -24.31
CA LEU A 18 6.71 -4.18 -24.76
C LEU A 18 6.12 -5.32 -23.95
N ILE A 19 5.96 -5.17 -22.63
CA ILE A 19 5.27 -6.14 -21.78
C ILE A 19 3.81 -6.30 -22.25
N ILE A 20 3.12 -5.19 -22.53
CA ILE A 20 1.74 -5.20 -23.04
C ILE A 20 1.66 -5.91 -24.40
N ALA A 21 2.57 -5.57 -25.34
CA ALA A 21 2.61 -6.18 -26.67
C ALA A 21 2.87 -7.69 -26.61
N THR A 22 3.82 -8.12 -25.77
CA THR A 22 4.16 -9.53 -25.58
C THR A 22 3.03 -10.31 -24.90
N ALA A 23 2.31 -9.69 -23.95
CA ALA A 23 1.10 -10.28 -23.36
C ALA A 23 0.00 -10.48 -24.43
N GLY A 24 -0.18 -9.51 -25.33
CA GLY A 24 -1.09 -9.63 -26.48
C GLY A 24 -0.71 -10.76 -27.43
N ALA A 25 0.57 -10.84 -27.79
CA ALA A 25 1.10 -11.93 -28.61
C ALA A 25 0.89 -13.31 -27.96
N ASN A 26 1.08 -13.41 -26.64
CA ASN A 26 0.82 -14.64 -25.87
C ASN A 26 -0.64 -15.06 -25.93
N LEU A 27 -1.57 -14.12 -25.83
CA LEU A 27 -3.01 -14.40 -25.93
C LEU A 27 -3.36 -14.95 -27.32
N VAL A 28 -2.81 -14.36 -28.39
CA VAL A 28 -3.02 -14.85 -29.76
C VAL A 28 -2.40 -16.22 -29.95
N ALA A 29 -1.16 -16.43 -29.50
CA ALA A 29 -0.47 -17.72 -29.55
C ALA A 29 -1.30 -18.83 -28.88
N LYS A 30 -1.79 -18.60 -27.65
CA LYS A 30 -2.66 -19.55 -26.94
C LYS A 30 -3.96 -19.85 -27.72
N ARG A 31 -4.59 -18.86 -28.34
CA ARG A 31 -5.81 -19.05 -29.14
C ARG A 31 -5.55 -19.89 -30.39
N THR A 32 -4.40 -19.75 -31.03
CA THR A 32 -4.04 -20.55 -32.21
C THR A 32 -3.75 -22.02 -31.90
N ARG A 33 -3.51 -22.36 -30.62
CA ARG A 33 -3.13 -23.71 -30.16
C ARG A 33 -1.90 -24.30 -30.90
N ASN A 34 -1.05 -23.44 -31.45
CA ASN A 34 0.20 -23.84 -32.08
C ASN A 34 1.30 -23.92 -31.02
N LEU A 35 1.79 -25.13 -30.74
CA LEU A 35 2.79 -25.38 -29.70
C LEU A 35 4.12 -24.64 -29.97
N GLU A 36 4.58 -24.63 -31.22
CA GLU A 36 5.82 -23.94 -31.59
C GLU A 36 5.69 -22.43 -31.36
N LEU A 37 4.55 -21.83 -31.74
CA LEU A 37 4.29 -20.41 -31.50
C LEU A 37 4.22 -20.09 -30.00
N MET A 38 3.59 -20.97 -29.21
CA MET A 38 3.51 -20.81 -27.75
C MET A 38 4.89 -20.88 -27.09
N GLU A 39 5.75 -21.81 -27.51
CA GLU A 39 7.12 -21.95 -27.00
C GLU A 39 7.95 -20.71 -27.34
N ARG A 40 7.91 -20.24 -28.59
CA ARG A 40 8.62 -19.02 -29.01
C ARG A 40 8.15 -17.78 -28.26
N ASN A 41 6.86 -17.67 -27.98
CA ASN A 41 6.32 -16.54 -27.25
C ASN A 41 6.62 -16.61 -25.74
N SER A 42 6.81 -17.82 -25.18
CA SER A 42 7.35 -17.99 -23.83
C SER A 42 8.76 -17.45 -23.73
N THR A 43 9.66 -17.84 -24.65
CA THR A 43 11.03 -17.31 -24.69
C THR A 43 11.06 -15.79 -24.86
N LEU A 44 10.19 -15.24 -25.71
CA LEU A 44 10.05 -13.78 -25.86
C LEU A 44 9.65 -13.12 -24.54
N SER A 45 8.74 -13.75 -23.78
CA SER A 45 8.31 -13.23 -22.48
C SER A 45 9.46 -13.19 -21.49
N GLU A 46 10.25 -14.26 -21.39
CA GLU A 46 11.43 -14.34 -20.53
C GLU A 46 12.46 -13.24 -20.88
N LEU A 47 12.77 -13.04 -22.17
CA LEU A 47 13.70 -11.99 -22.61
C LEU A 47 13.18 -10.58 -22.30
N VAL A 48 11.87 -10.36 -22.40
CA VAL A 48 11.27 -9.06 -22.05
C VAL A 48 11.36 -8.79 -20.55
N GLU A 49 11.21 -9.83 -19.72
CA GLU A 49 11.42 -9.74 -18.27
C GLU A 49 12.88 -9.41 -17.94
N GLU A 50 13.85 -10.04 -18.61
CA GLU A 50 15.28 -9.71 -18.43
C GLU A 50 15.62 -8.27 -18.84
N VAL A 51 15.08 -7.80 -19.97
CA VAL A 51 15.24 -6.42 -20.42
C VAL A 51 14.61 -5.44 -19.41
N ARG A 52 13.45 -5.79 -18.85
CA ARG A 52 12.80 -4.99 -17.82
C ARG A 52 13.67 -4.88 -16.58
N ASP A 53 14.16 -6.00 -16.05
CA ASP A 53 14.94 -6.01 -14.82
C ASP A 53 16.25 -5.21 -15.00
N SER A 54 16.88 -5.34 -16.18
CA SER A 54 18.04 -4.53 -16.56
C SER A 54 17.71 -3.04 -16.67
N ALA A 55 16.57 -2.68 -17.25
CA ALA A 55 16.14 -1.29 -17.38
C ALA A 55 15.81 -0.64 -16.02
N LEU A 56 15.22 -1.41 -15.10
CA LEU A 56 14.97 -0.96 -13.72
C LEU A 56 16.27 -0.65 -12.99
N GLN A 57 17.28 -1.53 -13.09
CA GLN A 57 18.60 -1.32 -12.47
C GLN A 57 19.26 -0.01 -12.91
N LEU A 58 19.10 0.40 -14.17
CA LEU A 58 19.67 1.66 -14.67
C LEU A 58 19.10 2.91 -13.99
N ARG A 59 17.88 2.84 -13.45
CA ARG A 59 17.18 3.96 -12.77
C ARG A 59 17.49 4.05 -11.27
N MET A 60 18.12 3.01 -10.73
CA MET A 60 18.36 2.91 -9.30
C MET A 60 19.38 3.94 -8.82
N VAL A 61 19.13 4.49 -7.64
CA VAL A 61 20.00 5.41 -6.94
C VAL A 61 20.12 4.97 -5.48
N LYS A 62 21.30 5.17 -4.90
CA LYS A 62 21.55 4.85 -3.49
C LYS A 62 20.74 5.77 -2.57
N ILE A 63 20.11 5.20 -1.54
CA ILE A 63 19.34 5.96 -0.54
C ILE A 63 20.22 6.80 0.39
N GLY A 64 21.52 6.50 0.50
CA GLY A 64 22.45 7.19 1.40
C GLY A 64 22.50 8.72 1.27
N GLY A 65 22.26 9.26 0.07
CA GLY A 65 22.15 10.72 -0.14
C GLY A 65 20.95 11.35 0.59
N THR A 66 19.86 10.60 0.78
CA THR A 66 18.71 11.01 1.58
C THR A 66 19.02 10.90 3.08
N PHE A 67 19.60 9.79 3.54
CA PHE A 67 19.98 9.62 4.95
C PHE A 67 21.02 10.66 5.43
N SER A 68 21.94 11.06 4.56
CA SER A 68 22.93 12.10 4.86
C SER A 68 22.28 13.46 5.15
N ARG A 69 21.17 13.81 4.47
CA ARG A 69 20.40 15.03 4.76
C ARG A 69 19.74 14.96 6.13
N PHE A 70 19.32 13.76 6.54
CA PHE A 70 18.62 13.55 7.81
C PHE A 70 19.55 13.76 9.00
N LYS A 71 20.84 13.39 8.89
CA LYS A 71 21.86 13.65 9.93
C LYS A 71 21.85 15.12 10.40
N ARG A 72 21.78 16.06 9.45
CA ARG A 72 21.76 17.49 9.76
C ARG A 72 20.47 17.90 10.47
N VAL A 73 19.32 17.43 9.99
CA VAL A 73 18.02 17.78 10.58
C VAL A 73 17.87 17.18 11.98
N VAL A 74 18.33 15.94 12.20
CA VAL A 74 18.36 15.31 13.52
C VAL A 74 19.18 16.12 14.50
N HIS A 75 20.35 16.65 14.09
CA HIS A 75 21.15 17.50 14.96
C HIS A 75 20.40 18.78 15.39
N ASP A 76 19.74 19.45 14.44
CA ASP A 76 18.99 20.68 14.70
C ASP A 76 17.78 20.43 15.63
N VAL A 77 17.02 19.35 15.38
CA VAL A 77 15.85 18.98 16.20
C VAL A 77 16.25 18.49 17.59
N ALA A 78 17.35 17.74 17.72
CA ALA A 78 17.85 17.29 19.02
C ALA A 78 18.15 18.47 19.95
N ARG A 79 18.78 19.53 19.40
CA ARG A 79 19.05 20.78 20.13
C ARG A 79 17.77 21.50 20.53
N GLU A 80 16.77 21.55 19.65
CA GLU A 80 15.47 22.16 19.93
C GLU A 80 14.72 21.44 21.07
N LEU A 81 14.77 20.10 21.08
CA LEU A 81 14.16 19.27 22.11
C LEU A 81 14.94 19.23 23.43
N GLY A 82 16.20 19.69 23.44
CA GLY A 82 17.10 19.56 24.59
C GLY A 82 17.47 18.11 24.92
N LYS A 83 17.48 17.21 23.92
CA LYS A 83 17.84 15.79 24.07
C LYS A 83 19.17 15.52 23.36
N ASP A 84 20.03 14.68 23.95
CA ASP A 84 21.24 14.18 23.29
C ASP A 84 20.90 12.95 22.45
N ILE A 85 21.01 13.05 21.12
CA ILE A 85 20.55 12.04 20.16
C ILE A 85 21.59 11.82 19.07
N GLU A 86 21.96 10.56 18.85
CA GLU A 86 22.77 10.11 17.73
C GLU A 86 21.91 9.45 16.65
N LEU A 87 22.21 9.74 15.37
CA LEU A 87 21.62 9.05 14.23
C LEU A 87 22.57 7.97 13.70
N ALA A 88 22.26 6.71 13.99
CA ALA A 88 22.93 5.56 13.38
C ALA A 88 22.34 5.29 11.99
N VAL A 89 23.19 5.14 10.98
CA VAL A 89 22.76 4.85 9.61
C VAL A 89 23.45 3.57 9.13
N SER A 90 22.66 2.65 8.57
CA SER A 90 23.12 1.40 7.98
C SER A 90 22.40 1.16 6.66
N GLY A 91 23.02 0.40 5.75
CA GLY A 91 22.41 0.11 4.45
C GLY A 91 22.29 1.31 3.51
N GLU A 92 23.16 2.31 3.64
CA GLU A 92 23.16 3.52 2.82
C GLU A 92 23.42 3.25 1.32
N ASP A 93 24.05 2.11 1.03
CA ASP A 93 24.29 1.62 -0.33
C ASP A 93 23.07 0.97 -0.98
N THR A 94 21.96 0.80 -0.25
CA THR A 94 20.74 0.19 -0.79
C THR A 94 20.19 1.03 -1.95
N GLU A 95 20.00 0.36 -3.08
CA GLU A 95 19.56 0.95 -4.33
C GLU A 95 18.03 0.95 -4.44
N LEU A 96 17.45 2.12 -4.71
CA LEU A 96 16.02 2.37 -4.89
C LEU A 96 15.76 3.17 -6.17
N ASP A 97 14.57 3.05 -6.72
CA ASP A 97 14.14 3.89 -7.83
C ASP A 97 14.19 5.38 -7.44
N LYS A 98 14.74 6.23 -8.32
CA LYS A 98 14.89 7.67 -8.07
C LYS A 98 13.58 8.35 -7.67
N THR A 99 12.46 8.02 -8.31
CA THR A 99 11.16 8.64 -7.98
C THR A 99 10.61 8.16 -6.65
N VAL A 100 10.91 6.92 -6.27
CA VAL A 100 10.62 6.40 -4.93
C VAL A 100 11.45 7.15 -3.88
N VAL A 101 12.75 7.35 -4.11
CA VAL A 101 13.64 8.11 -3.20
C VAL A 101 13.15 9.54 -2.99
N GLU A 102 12.71 10.21 -4.05
CA GLU A 102 12.16 11.58 -3.97
C GLU A 102 10.85 11.63 -3.16
N LYS A 103 9.95 10.66 -3.35
CA LYS A 103 8.65 10.62 -2.67
C LYS A 103 8.71 10.09 -1.24
N ILE A 104 9.65 9.21 -0.92
CA ILE A 104 9.77 8.58 0.41
C ILE A 104 10.54 9.45 1.42
N GLY A 105 11.29 10.45 0.95
CA GLY A 105 12.07 11.34 1.80
C GLY A 105 11.24 12.02 2.91
N ASP A 106 10.12 12.63 2.54
CA ASP A 106 9.23 13.33 3.49
C ASP A 106 8.58 12.37 4.52
N PRO A 107 7.99 11.21 4.13
CA PRO A 107 7.52 10.21 5.08
C PRO A 107 8.58 9.74 6.08
N LEU A 108 9.80 9.42 5.62
CA LEU A 108 10.87 8.95 6.50
C LEU A 108 11.34 10.05 7.45
N MET A 109 11.46 11.29 6.98
CA MET A 109 11.77 12.44 7.83
C MET A 109 10.78 12.59 8.98
N HIS A 110 9.50 12.39 8.69
CA HIS A 110 8.46 12.50 9.71
C HIS A 110 8.53 11.33 10.71
N LEU A 111 8.82 10.11 10.27
CA LEU A 111 9.05 8.98 11.17
C LEU A 111 10.27 9.20 12.08
N VAL A 112 11.38 9.70 11.55
CA VAL A 112 12.59 10.05 12.32
C VAL A 112 12.27 11.12 13.36
N ARG A 113 11.51 12.16 12.99
CA ARG A 113 11.08 13.20 13.93
C ARG A 113 10.22 12.62 15.06
N ASN A 114 9.25 11.76 14.76
CA ASN A 114 8.42 11.15 15.78
C ASN A 114 9.23 10.27 16.75
N ALA A 115 10.22 9.55 16.23
CA ALA A 115 11.17 8.81 17.07
C ALA A 115 11.93 9.75 18.03
N MET A 116 12.32 10.95 17.60
CA MET A 116 13.01 11.93 18.45
C MET A 116 12.07 12.64 19.45
N ASP A 117 10.92 13.10 18.99
CA ASP A 117 9.97 13.90 19.78
C ASP A 117 9.32 13.02 20.87
N HIS A 118 8.81 11.85 20.47
CA HIS A 118 8.00 10.98 21.32
C HIS A 118 8.67 9.66 21.70
N GLY A 119 9.58 9.13 20.87
CA GLY A 119 10.27 7.87 21.16
C GLY A 119 11.35 8.03 22.22
N ILE A 120 12.32 8.92 22.00
CA ILE A 120 13.46 9.12 22.88
C ILE A 120 13.02 9.77 24.21
N ASP A 121 13.27 9.06 25.31
CA ASP A 121 13.04 9.53 26.68
C ASP A 121 13.93 10.75 27.05
N SER A 122 13.51 11.56 28.03
CA SER A 122 14.37 12.62 28.59
C SER A 122 15.59 12.05 29.32
N ALA A 123 16.63 12.86 29.52
CA ALA A 123 17.85 12.42 30.20
C ALA A 123 17.58 11.82 31.59
N GLU A 124 16.62 12.41 32.34
CA GLU A 124 16.24 11.94 33.67
C GLU A 124 15.53 10.58 33.61
N LEU A 125 14.62 10.39 32.66
CA LEU A 125 13.91 9.12 32.45
C LEU A 125 14.87 8.03 31.96
N ARG A 126 15.83 8.37 31.10
CA ARG A 126 16.88 7.44 30.64
C ARG A 126 17.75 6.98 31.81
N ALA A 127 18.20 7.90 32.65
CA ALA A 127 18.97 7.58 33.85
C ALA A 127 18.17 6.69 34.83
N ALA A 128 16.89 7.01 35.06
CA ALA A 128 16.02 6.21 35.92
C ALA A 128 15.78 4.79 35.39
N ARG A 129 15.86 4.59 34.08
CA ARG A 129 15.70 3.30 33.40
C ARG A 129 17.03 2.58 33.11
N GLY A 130 18.15 3.11 33.59
CA GLY A 130 19.48 2.53 33.38
C GLY A 130 19.97 2.56 31.93
N LYS A 131 19.45 3.49 31.12
CA LYS A 131 19.84 3.68 29.72
C LYS A 131 20.98 4.69 29.55
N PRO A 132 21.77 4.59 28.46
CA PRO A 132 22.78 5.61 28.13
C PRO A 132 22.16 7.01 28.03
N ALA A 133 22.87 8.06 28.43
CA ALA A 133 22.34 9.43 28.36
C ALA A 133 22.00 9.85 26.92
N MET A 134 22.87 9.49 25.97
CA MET A 134 22.65 9.68 24.54
C MET A 134 21.63 8.66 24.02
N GLY A 135 20.54 9.13 23.41
CA GLY A 135 19.58 8.32 22.70
C GLY A 135 20.05 7.96 21.30
N THR A 136 19.57 6.84 20.77
CA THR A 136 19.93 6.40 19.41
C THR A 136 18.67 6.25 18.57
N VAL A 137 18.64 6.98 17.45
CA VAL A 137 17.70 6.72 16.35
C VAL A 137 18.49 6.02 15.24
N SER A 138 17.98 4.92 14.72
CA SER A 138 18.63 4.14 13.67
C SER A 138 17.81 4.14 12.38
N LEU A 139 18.50 4.34 11.26
CA LEU A 139 17.97 4.15 9.92
C LEU A 139 18.69 2.98 9.26
N ASN A 140 17.92 1.99 8.83
CA ASN A 140 18.44 0.82 8.11
C ASN A 140 17.66 0.63 6.81
N ALA A 141 18.35 0.29 5.74
CA ALA A 141 17.72 -0.10 4.48
C ALA A 141 18.36 -1.39 3.95
N PHE A 142 17.56 -2.32 3.44
CA PHE A 142 18.04 -3.56 2.85
C PHE A 142 17.02 -4.15 1.87
N HIS A 143 17.46 -5.08 1.03
CA HIS A 143 16.59 -5.83 0.13
C HIS A 143 16.10 -7.11 0.84
N ASP A 144 14.81 -7.40 0.75
CA ASP A 144 14.17 -8.58 1.35
C ASP A 144 13.04 -9.06 0.43
N SER A 145 13.12 -10.33 -0.01
CA SER A 145 12.06 -11.00 -0.80
C SER A 145 11.46 -10.18 -1.96
N GLY A 146 12.30 -9.52 -2.78
CA GLY A 146 11.82 -8.72 -3.92
C GLY A 146 11.16 -7.37 -3.52
N SER A 147 11.33 -6.97 -2.26
CA SER A 147 10.98 -5.66 -1.72
C SER A 147 12.19 -4.97 -1.11
N ILE A 148 12.10 -3.66 -0.96
CA ILE A 148 13.06 -2.84 -0.23
C ILE A 148 12.44 -2.54 1.13
N VAL A 149 13.17 -2.88 2.18
CA VAL A 149 12.77 -2.67 3.56
C VAL A 149 13.58 -1.51 4.11
N ILE A 150 12.87 -0.50 4.62
CA ILE A 150 13.46 0.64 5.32
C ILE A 150 12.93 0.63 6.75
N GLN A 151 13.82 0.61 7.72
CA GLN A 151 13.48 0.62 9.14
C GLN A 151 13.93 1.93 9.78
N VAL A 152 13.02 2.52 10.53
CA VAL A 152 13.30 3.62 11.46
C VAL A 152 13.10 3.06 12.86
N SER A 153 14.16 2.99 13.66
CA SER A 153 14.06 2.50 15.04
C SER A 153 14.64 3.49 16.04
N ASP A 154 14.16 3.41 17.27
CA ASP A 154 14.67 4.16 18.41
C ASP A 154 14.92 3.24 19.59
N ASP A 155 15.82 3.67 20.48
CA ASP A 155 16.08 3.02 21.77
C ASP A 155 15.25 3.66 22.91
N GLY A 156 14.06 4.16 22.59
CA GLY A 156 13.21 4.95 23.46
C GLY A 156 12.38 4.17 24.47
N GLY A 157 11.35 4.83 25.02
CA GLY A 157 10.46 4.24 26.01
C GLY A 157 9.52 3.16 25.48
N GLY A 158 9.42 3.04 24.16
CA GLY A 158 8.42 2.20 23.48
C GLY A 158 7.02 2.80 23.54
N LEU A 159 6.08 2.14 22.86
CA LEU A 159 4.69 2.55 22.77
C LEU A 159 3.89 2.00 23.96
N ASP A 160 3.05 2.88 24.53
CA ASP A 160 2.12 2.50 25.59
C ASP A 160 0.86 1.86 24.97
N ARG A 161 0.86 0.53 24.92
CA ARG A 161 -0.23 -0.28 24.36
C ARG A 161 -1.58 0.05 25.00
N GLU A 162 -1.63 0.20 26.32
CA GLU A 162 -2.89 0.42 27.04
C GLU A 162 -3.46 1.81 26.72
N LYS A 163 -2.62 2.84 26.67
CA LYS A 163 -3.05 4.19 26.26
C LYS A 163 -3.54 4.23 24.82
N ILE A 164 -2.86 3.54 23.90
CA ILE A 164 -3.25 3.49 22.49
C ILE A 164 -4.62 2.80 22.35
N LEU A 165 -4.81 1.67 23.03
CA LEU A 165 -6.08 0.95 23.00
C LEU A 165 -7.21 1.76 23.62
N ALA A 166 -6.99 2.38 24.79
CA ALA A 166 -7.98 3.24 25.45
C ALA A 166 -8.41 4.40 24.53
N LYS A 167 -7.45 5.05 23.86
CA LYS A 167 -7.73 6.14 22.91
C LYS A 167 -8.43 5.64 21.64
N GLY A 168 -8.12 4.43 21.18
CA GLY A 168 -8.83 3.77 20.08
C GLY A 168 -10.30 3.49 20.42
N ILE A 169 -10.59 3.06 21.65
CA ILE A 169 -11.95 2.84 22.14
C ILE A 169 -12.70 4.17 22.29
N GLU A 170 -12.08 5.19 22.90
CA GLU A 170 -12.66 6.52 23.05
C GLU A 170 -13.10 7.13 21.71
N ARG A 171 -12.34 6.86 20.65
CA ARG A 171 -12.59 7.37 19.29
C ARG A 171 -13.50 6.48 18.45
N GLY A 172 -14.03 5.39 19.01
CA GLY A 172 -14.88 4.45 18.30
C GLY A 172 -14.17 3.65 17.20
N LEU A 173 -12.83 3.61 17.21
CA LEU A 173 -12.04 2.80 16.26
C LEU A 173 -11.98 1.32 16.68
N VAL A 174 -12.19 1.05 17.97
CA VAL A 174 -12.14 -0.30 18.55
C VAL A 174 -13.34 -0.50 19.48
N GLU A 175 -14.02 -1.64 19.34
CA GLU A 175 -15.08 -2.03 20.28
C GLU A 175 -14.51 -2.39 21.66
N PRO A 176 -15.13 -1.93 22.76
CA PRO A 176 -14.70 -2.29 24.11
C PRO A 176 -14.63 -3.81 24.30
N GLY A 177 -13.52 -4.32 24.83
CA GLY A 177 -13.34 -5.75 25.13
C GLY A 177 -12.89 -6.62 23.95
N ARG A 178 -12.68 -6.05 22.75
CA ARG A 178 -12.09 -6.78 21.63
C ARG A 178 -10.63 -7.15 21.93
N ALA A 179 -10.32 -8.45 21.85
CA ALA A 179 -8.94 -8.92 21.93
C ALA A 179 -8.19 -8.53 20.64
N MET A 180 -7.06 -7.84 20.79
CA MET A 180 -6.20 -7.40 19.69
C MET A 180 -4.76 -7.76 20.01
N SER A 181 -4.03 -8.20 18.98
CA SER A 181 -2.58 -8.33 19.03
C SER A 181 -1.90 -6.97 19.14
N ASP A 182 -0.65 -6.94 19.62
CA ASP A 182 0.11 -5.69 19.75
C ASP A 182 0.28 -4.98 18.40
N ALA A 183 0.49 -5.76 17.32
CA ALA A 183 0.58 -5.22 15.97
C ALA A 183 -0.71 -4.52 15.52
N GLU A 184 -1.88 -5.08 15.83
CA GLU A 184 -3.17 -4.45 15.53
C GLU A 184 -3.40 -3.19 16.37
N VAL A 185 -2.99 -3.20 17.65
CA VAL A 185 -3.10 -2.00 18.50
C VAL A 185 -2.20 -0.89 17.98
N TYR A 186 -0.94 -1.17 17.64
CA TYR A 186 -0.03 -0.17 17.10
C TYR A 186 -0.44 0.34 15.71
N ALA A 187 -1.11 -0.49 14.91
CA ALA A 187 -1.63 -0.07 13.61
C ALA A 187 -2.67 1.07 13.72
N LEU A 188 -3.36 1.20 14.87
CA LEU A 188 -4.31 2.29 15.14
C LEU A 188 -3.66 3.68 15.06
N ILE A 189 -2.35 3.78 15.29
CA ILE A 189 -1.60 5.04 15.18
C ILE A 189 -1.72 5.66 13.79
N PHE A 190 -1.89 4.84 12.76
CA PHE A 190 -2.03 5.30 11.39
C PHE A 190 -3.47 5.60 10.97
N GLU A 191 -4.46 5.38 11.84
CA GLU A 191 -5.85 5.66 11.50
C GLU A 191 -6.11 7.18 11.46
N PRO A 192 -6.92 7.66 10.49
CA PRO A 192 -7.23 9.07 10.37
C PRO A 192 -7.76 9.64 11.68
N GLY A 193 -7.20 10.79 12.07
CA GLY A 193 -7.58 11.44 13.30
C GLY A 193 -6.97 10.86 14.57
N PHE A 194 -6.31 9.68 14.59
CA PHE A 194 -5.69 9.17 15.83
C PHE A 194 -4.66 10.17 16.42
N SER A 195 -3.92 10.85 15.54
CA SER A 195 -2.96 11.90 15.87
C SER A 195 -3.60 13.30 15.78
N THR A 196 -4.48 13.65 16.73
CA THR A 196 -4.82 15.06 16.97
C THR A 196 -3.94 15.56 18.11
N ALA A 197 -2.82 16.19 17.76
CA ALA A 197 -2.07 16.98 18.73
C ALA A 197 -2.99 18.08 19.27
N GLU A 198 -3.20 18.12 20.60
CA GLU A 198 -3.98 19.16 21.28
C GLU A 198 -3.30 20.54 21.24
N GLN A 199 -2.05 20.61 20.76
CA GLN A 199 -1.37 21.85 20.47
C GLN A 199 -0.84 21.86 19.03
N ILE A 200 -1.33 22.80 18.24
CA ILE A 200 -0.70 23.21 16.99
C ILE A 200 0.60 23.92 17.39
N THR A 201 1.68 23.17 17.55
CA THR A 201 3.01 23.77 17.67
C THR A 201 3.39 24.32 16.29
N ASN A 202 4.00 25.52 16.27
CA ASN A 202 4.41 26.22 15.04
C ASN A 202 5.37 25.43 14.12
N LEU A 203 5.85 24.27 14.59
CA LEU A 203 6.80 23.41 13.89
C LEU A 203 6.14 22.37 12.95
N SER A 204 4.85 22.07 13.13
CA SER A 204 4.12 21.05 12.35
C SER A 204 3.25 21.63 11.23
N GLY A 205 3.65 22.79 10.69
CA GLY A 205 2.88 23.68 9.78
C GLY A 205 2.35 23.14 8.45
N ARG A 206 2.09 21.83 8.31
CA ARG A 206 1.34 21.22 7.20
C ARG A 206 0.29 20.17 7.62
N GLY A 207 0.03 19.95 8.90
CA GLY A 207 -0.98 18.97 9.33
C GLY A 207 -0.62 17.54 8.89
N VAL A 208 0.65 17.15 9.07
CA VAL A 208 1.14 15.82 8.67
C VAL A 208 1.02 14.90 9.88
N GLY A 209 -0.05 14.10 9.92
CA GLY A 209 -0.20 13.01 10.87
C GLY A 209 0.40 11.70 10.34
N MET A 210 0.37 10.66 11.18
CA MET A 210 0.78 9.31 10.80
C MET A 210 -0.10 8.71 9.69
N ASP A 211 -1.35 9.16 9.59
CA ASP A 211 -2.26 8.86 8.47
C ASP A 211 -1.72 9.35 7.12
N VAL A 212 -1.11 10.54 7.07
CA VAL A 212 -0.48 11.08 5.86
C VAL A 212 0.76 10.25 5.49
N VAL A 213 1.54 9.81 6.47
CA VAL A 213 2.68 8.90 6.24
C VAL A 213 2.21 7.57 5.63
N LYS A 214 1.21 6.91 6.25
CA LYS A 214 0.62 5.67 5.72
C LYS A 214 0.11 5.89 4.31
N ARG A 215 -0.65 6.95 4.05
CA ARG A 215 -1.16 7.26 2.71
C ARG A 215 -0.05 7.46 1.67
N ASN A 216 1.01 8.19 2.01
CA ASN A 216 2.13 8.41 1.10
C ASN A 216 2.89 7.11 0.78
N ILE A 217 3.08 6.24 1.77
CA ILE A 217 3.69 4.92 1.60
C ILE A 217 2.78 4.02 0.76
N THR A 218 1.47 3.99 1.05
CA THR A 218 0.47 3.23 0.27
C THR A 218 0.35 3.74 -1.16
N ALA A 219 0.52 5.05 -1.41
CA ALA A 219 0.57 5.61 -2.77
C ALA A 219 1.80 5.15 -3.56
N LEU A 220 2.87 4.76 -2.87
CA LEU A 220 4.03 4.06 -3.42
C LEU A 220 3.82 2.52 -3.47
N ARG A 221 2.61 2.04 -3.17
CA ARG A 221 2.25 0.62 -3.02
C ARG A 221 3.11 -0.10 -1.99
N GLY A 222 3.63 0.66 -1.02
CA GLY A 222 4.33 0.13 0.12
C GLY A 222 3.39 -0.23 1.27
N GLY A 223 3.90 -1.06 2.16
CA GLY A 223 3.31 -1.33 3.46
C GLY A 223 4.10 -0.60 4.56
N VAL A 224 3.42 -0.27 5.66
CA VAL A 224 4.06 0.22 6.88
C VAL A 224 3.57 -0.61 8.06
N ALA A 225 4.48 -0.99 8.95
CA ALA A 225 4.20 -1.75 10.15
C ALA A 225 4.99 -1.16 11.33
N ILE A 226 4.45 -1.31 12.54
CA ILE A 226 5.10 -0.87 13.78
C ILE A 226 5.27 -2.08 14.69
N ALA A 227 6.46 -2.22 15.25
CA ALA A 227 6.75 -3.11 16.38
C ALA A 227 7.35 -2.28 17.51
N SER A 228 6.93 -2.50 18.74
CA SER A 228 7.47 -1.79 19.90
C SER A 228 7.47 -2.68 21.14
N GLU A 229 8.51 -2.53 21.95
CA GLU A 229 8.65 -3.22 23.22
C GLU A 229 8.86 -2.17 24.33
N PRO A 230 8.03 -2.17 25.39
CA PRO A 230 8.13 -1.22 26.49
C PRO A 230 9.54 -1.18 27.08
N GLY A 231 10.09 0.03 27.21
CA GLY A 231 11.43 0.26 27.73
C GLY A 231 12.57 -0.12 26.79
N ARG A 232 12.33 -0.63 25.58
CA ARG A 232 13.38 -0.95 24.59
C ARG A 232 13.29 -0.09 23.33
N GLY A 233 12.10 0.39 22.98
CA GLY A 233 11.90 1.38 21.93
C GLY A 233 10.90 0.93 20.87
N THR A 234 10.92 1.60 19.73
CA THR A 234 9.99 1.36 18.62
C THR A 234 10.75 1.12 17.33
N THR A 235 10.22 0.28 16.45
CA THR A 235 10.68 0.07 15.09
C THR A 235 9.51 0.21 14.13
N VAL A 236 9.60 1.20 13.25
CA VAL A 236 8.69 1.37 12.12
C VAL A 236 9.35 0.78 10.89
N THR A 237 8.70 -0.18 10.26
CA THR A 237 9.17 -0.87 9.05
C THR A 237 8.33 -0.45 7.86
N VAL A 238 8.98 0.15 6.86
CA VAL A 238 8.40 0.50 5.57
C VAL A 238 8.87 -0.53 4.53
N ARG A 239 7.95 -1.18 3.84
CA ARG A 239 8.25 -2.10 2.73
C ARG A 239 7.79 -1.48 1.43
N LEU A 240 8.67 -1.40 0.44
CA LEU A 240 8.40 -0.83 -0.88
C LEU A 240 8.72 -1.87 -1.97
N PRO A 241 7.91 -2.02 -3.02
CA PRO A 241 8.23 -2.92 -4.12
C PRO A 241 9.48 -2.43 -4.89
N LEU A 242 10.29 -3.35 -5.42
CA LEU A 242 11.44 -3.01 -6.30
C LEU A 242 10.98 -2.53 -7.69
N THR A 243 9.76 -2.86 -8.10
CA THR A 243 9.26 -2.62 -9.45
C THR A 243 8.53 -1.29 -9.56
N LEU A 244 8.57 -0.72 -10.77
CA LEU A 244 7.59 0.27 -11.18
C LEU A 244 6.21 -0.35 -11.20
N ALA A 245 5.17 0.48 -11.14
CA ALA A 245 3.77 0.16 -10.87
C ALA A 245 3.19 -0.97 -11.75
N ILE A 246 3.64 -2.20 -11.58
CA ILE A 246 3.14 -3.43 -12.15
C ILE A 246 2.56 -4.19 -10.98
N ILE A 247 1.34 -4.69 -11.13
CA ILE A 247 0.74 -5.56 -10.13
C ILE A 247 0.36 -6.89 -10.77
N ASN A 248 0.40 -7.93 -9.94
CA ASN A 248 -0.36 -9.14 -10.22
C ASN A 248 -1.82 -8.80 -9.94
N GLY A 249 -2.65 -8.89 -10.97
CA GLY A 249 -4.05 -8.55 -10.92
C GLY A 249 -4.91 -9.74 -11.30
N PHE A 250 -6.03 -9.89 -10.61
CA PHE A 250 -7.10 -10.79 -11.00
C PHE A 250 -8.10 -10.02 -11.85
N GLN A 251 -8.21 -10.40 -13.12
CA GLN A 251 -9.06 -9.73 -14.10
C GLN A 251 -10.48 -10.29 -14.04
N VAL A 252 -11.45 -9.37 -14.01
CA VAL A 252 -12.88 -9.67 -13.99
C VAL A 252 -13.59 -8.80 -15.01
N ALA A 253 -14.71 -9.29 -15.54
CA ALA A 253 -15.52 -8.57 -16.52
C ALA A 253 -16.94 -8.30 -16.01
N VAL A 254 -17.43 -7.12 -16.38
CA VAL A 254 -18.83 -6.71 -16.21
C VAL A 254 -19.29 -6.07 -17.50
N GLY A 255 -20.25 -6.69 -18.19
CA GLY A 255 -20.61 -6.31 -19.55
C GLY A 255 -19.41 -6.36 -20.49
N LYS A 256 -19.03 -5.21 -21.05
CA LYS A 256 -17.84 -5.05 -21.91
C LYS A 256 -16.63 -4.47 -21.17
N SER A 257 -16.80 -4.09 -19.91
CA SER A 257 -15.76 -3.44 -19.11
C SER A 257 -14.93 -4.49 -18.38
N VAL A 258 -13.61 -4.28 -18.36
CA VAL A 258 -12.68 -5.13 -17.60
C VAL A 258 -12.17 -4.36 -16.39
N PHE A 259 -12.21 -5.03 -15.23
CA PHE A 259 -11.66 -4.53 -13.99
C PHE A 259 -10.54 -5.46 -13.51
N VAL A 260 -9.61 -4.88 -12.74
CA VAL A 260 -8.48 -5.61 -12.14
C VAL A 260 -8.57 -5.46 -10.62
N VAL A 261 -8.62 -6.59 -9.92
CA VAL A 261 -8.50 -6.66 -8.47
C VAL A 261 -7.04 -7.00 -8.14
N PRO A 262 -6.35 -6.28 -7.23
CA PRO A 262 -5.03 -6.69 -6.76
C PRO A 262 -5.05 -8.13 -6.22
N MET A 263 -4.16 -8.99 -6.72
CA MET A 263 -4.20 -10.43 -6.43
C MET A 263 -3.97 -10.76 -4.96
N ASP A 264 -3.17 -9.94 -4.26
CA ASP A 264 -2.93 -10.03 -2.81
C ASP A 264 -4.18 -9.81 -1.95
N MET A 265 -5.22 -9.19 -2.53
CA MET A 265 -6.50 -8.95 -1.87
C MET A 265 -7.55 -9.99 -2.23
N VAL A 266 -7.30 -10.90 -3.19
CA VAL A 266 -8.25 -11.94 -3.59
C VAL A 266 -8.11 -13.16 -2.67
N ASP A 267 -9.21 -13.58 -2.06
CA ASP A 267 -9.27 -14.74 -1.16
C ASP A 267 -9.78 -15.99 -1.89
N GLU A 268 -10.98 -15.90 -2.48
CA GLU A 268 -11.56 -16.98 -3.29
C GLU A 268 -12.57 -16.43 -4.31
N CYS A 269 -12.94 -17.25 -5.30
CA CYS A 269 -14.00 -16.95 -6.26
C CYS A 269 -15.08 -18.02 -6.16
N VAL A 270 -16.35 -17.62 -6.03
CA VAL A 270 -17.49 -18.55 -5.99
C VAL A 270 -18.59 -18.12 -6.95
N GLU A 271 -19.43 -19.07 -7.36
CA GLU A 271 -20.61 -18.78 -8.16
C GLU A 271 -21.57 -17.93 -7.33
N PHE A 272 -22.10 -16.86 -7.94
CA PHE A 272 -23.01 -15.97 -7.25
C PHE A 272 -24.44 -16.51 -7.36
N SER A 273 -25.02 -16.85 -6.22
CA SER A 273 -26.43 -17.11 -6.05
C SER A 273 -26.91 -16.29 -4.87
N ALA A 274 -27.74 -15.28 -5.11
CA ALA A 274 -28.36 -14.51 -4.04
C ALA A 274 -29.79 -14.14 -4.44
N GLU A 275 -30.66 -14.05 -3.45
CA GLU A 275 -32.02 -13.57 -3.65
C GLU A 275 -32.02 -12.07 -4.04
N PRO A 276 -32.87 -11.66 -4.98
CA PRO A 276 -32.99 -10.26 -5.38
C PRO A 276 -33.30 -9.36 -4.17
N GLY A 277 -32.65 -8.19 -4.08
CA GLY A 277 -32.94 -7.20 -3.04
C GLY A 277 -32.05 -7.25 -1.80
N HIS A 278 -31.15 -8.23 -1.68
CA HIS A 278 -30.13 -8.27 -0.63
C HIS A 278 -28.76 -7.81 -1.12
N ASP A 279 -27.96 -7.29 -0.18
CA ASP A 279 -26.57 -6.86 -0.35
C ASP A 279 -25.58 -7.78 0.41
N TYR A 280 -26.06 -8.95 0.85
CA TYR A 280 -25.27 -10.02 1.47
C TYR A 280 -25.63 -11.39 0.89
N THR A 281 -24.70 -12.34 0.99
CA THR A 281 -24.93 -13.75 0.66
C THR A 281 -24.28 -14.65 1.72
N ASP A 282 -24.67 -15.92 1.77
CA ASP A 282 -24.03 -16.91 2.64
C ASP A 282 -22.77 -17.47 1.99
N LEU A 283 -21.62 -17.29 2.65
CA LEU A 283 -20.36 -17.92 2.28
C LEU A 283 -20.03 -18.99 3.33
N ARG A 284 -20.58 -20.21 3.14
CA ARG A 284 -20.34 -21.38 4.00
C ARG A 284 -20.71 -21.13 5.47
N GLY A 285 -21.89 -20.55 5.71
CA GLY A 285 -22.39 -20.22 7.05
C GLY A 285 -21.92 -18.88 7.60
N GLN A 286 -21.16 -18.09 6.82
CA GLN A 286 -20.75 -16.73 7.18
C GLN A 286 -21.46 -15.71 6.29
N VAL A 287 -21.99 -14.65 6.89
CA VAL A 287 -22.58 -13.53 6.16
C VAL A 287 -21.49 -12.78 5.40
N LEU A 288 -21.53 -12.84 4.07
CA LEU A 288 -20.63 -12.12 3.19
C LEU A 288 -21.34 -10.88 2.62
N PRO A 289 -20.96 -9.66 3.05
CA PRO A 289 -21.40 -8.45 2.38
C PRO A 289 -20.84 -8.37 0.96
N PHE A 290 -21.59 -7.82 0.01
CA PHE A 290 -21.10 -7.63 -1.35
C PHE A 290 -21.61 -6.35 -2.01
N ILE A 291 -20.88 -5.88 -3.02
CA ILE A 291 -21.38 -4.89 -3.99
C ILE A 291 -21.48 -5.49 -5.38
N ARG A 292 -22.40 -4.97 -6.18
CA ARG A 292 -22.50 -5.26 -7.60
C ARG A 292 -21.70 -4.23 -8.37
N LEU A 293 -20.59 -4.65 -9.00
CA LEU A 293 -19.74 -3.73 -9.75
C LEU A 293 -20.50 -3.05 -10.91
N ARG A 294 -21.48 -3.74 -11.48
CA ARG A 294 -22.38 -3.20 -12.50
C ARG A 294 -23.10 -1.94 -12.02
N ASP A 295 -23.73 -2.02 -10.85
CA ASP A 295 -24.54 -0.94 -10.29
C ASP A 295 -23.64 0.21 -9.81
N LEU A 296 -22.52 -0.14 -9.18
CA LEU A 296 -21.54 0.83 -8.69
C LEU A 296 -20.97 1.71 -9.80
N PHE A 297 -20.62 1.12 -10.95
CA PHE A 297 -20.01 1.83 -12.07
C PHE A 297 -20.98 2.18 -13.19
N ASP A 298 -22.30 2.07 -12.95
CA ASP A 298 -23.36 2.32 -13.92
C ASP A 298 -23.11 1.66 -15.29
N VAL A 299 -22.70 0.38 -15.26
CA VAL A 299 -22.32 -0.36 -16.47
C VAL A 299 -23.59 -0.76 -17.23
N PRO A 300 -23.78 -0.29 -18.48
CA PRO A 300 -25.00 -0.54 -19.23
C PRO A 300 -25.22 -2.04 -19.52
N GLY A 301 -26.49 -2.41 -19.64
CA GLY A 301 -26.95 -3.76 -19.94
C GLY A 301 -27.47 -4.52 -18.71
N SER A 302 -28.14 -5.64 -18.95
CA SER A 302 -28.65 -6.52 -17.90
C SER A 302 -27.55 -7.41 -17.33
N ALA A 303 -27.69 -7.77 -16.06
CA ALA A 303 -26.88 -8.84 -15.47
C ALA A 303 -27.00 -10.14 -16.28
N THR A 304 -25.91 -10.90 -16.33
CA THR A 304 -25.90 -12.23 -16.95
C THR A 304 -26.65 -13.24 -16.07
N ALA A 305 -27.21 -14.29 -16.67
CA ALA A 305 -27.92 -15.34 -15.92
C ALA A 305 -27.03 -16.11 -14.93
N ARG A 306 -25.71 -16.11 -15.16
CA ARG A 306 -24.70 -16.58 -14.21
C ARG A 306 -23.75 -15.44 -13.92
N GLN A 307 -23.58 -15.16 -12.63
CA GLN A 307 -22.63 -14.19 -12.12
C GLN A 307 -21.69 -14.92 -11.16
N ASN A 308 -20.59 -14.26 -10.84
CA ASN A 308 -19.60 -14.75 -9.90
C ASN A 308 -19.40 -13.69 -8.83
N ILE A 309 -18.93 -14.11 -7.66
CA ILE A 309 -18.51 -13.22 -6.60
C ILE A 309 -17.04 -13.47 -6.32
N VAL A 310 -16.24 -12.40 -6.46
CA VAL A 310 -14.83 -12.40 -6.04
C VAL A 310 -14.79 -11.97 -4.59
N VAL A 311 -14.41 -12.90 -3.72
CA VAL A 311 -14.22 -12.64 -2.30
C VAL A 311 -12.86 -11.98 -2.13
N VAL A 312 -12.88 -10.75 -1.63
CA VAL A 312 -11.68 -9.96 -1.32
C VAL A 312 -11.52 -9.80 0.17
N LYS A 313 -10.28 -9.68 0.64
CA LYS A 313 -9.92 -9.54 2.04
C LYS A 313 -9.07 -8.30 2.27
N HIS A 314 -9.50 -7.47 3.22
CA HIS A 314 -8.73 -6.32 3.69
C HIS A 314 -8.92 -6.15 5.21
N ALA A 315 -7.84 -5.86 5.94
CA ALA A 315 -7.86 -5.66 7.39
C ALA A 315 -8.59 -6.78 8.18
N GLY A 316 -8.46 -8.04 7.74
CA GLY A 316 -9.11 -9.20 8.36
C GLY A 316 -10.60 -9.38 8.02
N GLN A 317 -11.22 -8.43 7.33
CA GLN A 317 -12.62 -8.50 6.90
C GLN A 317 -12.72 -9.03 5.46
N LYS A 318 -13.79 -9.79 5.20
CA LYS A 318 -14.12 -10.29 3.85
C LYS A 318 -15.24 -9.48 3.22
N PHE A 319 -15.16 -9.29 1.92
CA PHE A 319 -16.13 -8.56 1.13
C PHE A 319 -16.27 -9.18 -0.25
N GLY A 320 -17.45 -9.10 -0.87
CA GLY A 320 -17.74 -9.67 -2.17
C GLY A 320 -17.85 -8.63 -3.29
N LEU A 321 -17.24 -8.90 -4.43
CA LEU A 321 -17.43 -8.14 -5.66
C LEU A 321 -18.19 -9.00 -6.66
N VAL A 322 -19.45 -8.66 -6.93
CA VAL A 322 -20.27 -9.39 -7.92
C VAL A 322 -19.89 -8.92 -9.32
N VAL A 323 -19.57 -9.89 -10.17
CA VAL A 323 -19.05 -9.71 -11.53
C VAL A 323 -19.71 -10.70 -12.49
N ASP A 324 -19.68 -10.42 -13.78
CA ASP A 324 -20.29 -11.31 -14.77
C ASP A 324 -19.37 -12.47 -15.13
N ALA A 325 -18.05 -12.21 -15.25
CA ALA A 325 -17.08 -13.22 -15.63
C ALA A 325 -15.72 -13.06 -14.94
N LEU A 326 -15.03 -14.18 -14.76
CA LEU A 326 -13.66 -14.27 -14.25
C LEU A 326 -12.72 -14.49 -15.44
N LEU A 327 -11.75 -13.61 -15.63
CA LEU A 327 -10.81 -13.65 -16.75
C LEU A 327 -9.46 -14.26 -16.35
N GLY A 328 -9.18 -14.35 -15.05
CA GLY A 328 -7.99 -14.99 -14.49
C GLY A 328 -6.88 -14.02 -14.08
N GLU A 329 -5.74 -14.57 -13.72
CA GLU A 329 -4.56 -13.81 -13.28
C GLU A 329 -3.79 -13.23 -14.47
N ALA A 330 -3.34 -11.98 -14.33
CA ALA A 330 -2.44 -11.33 -15.28
C ALA A 330 -1.57 -10.27 -14.59
N GLN A 331 -0.35 -10.13 -15.09
CA GLN A 331 0.50 -8.98 -14.77
C GLN A 331 0.07 -7.77 -15.58
N THR A 332 -0.08 -6.63 -14.91
CA THR A 332 -0.64 -5.44 -15.53
C THR A 332 0.12 -4.19 -15.12
N VAL A 333 0.47 -3.36 -16.11
CA VAL A 333 1.19 -2.09 -15.88
C VAL A 333 0.17 -1.03 -15.51
N ILE A 334 0.27 -0.51 -14.31
CA ILE A 334 -0.60 0.52 -13.78
C ILE A 334 -0.18 1.87 -14.32
N LYS A 335 -1.15 2.53 -14.95
CA LYS A 335 -1.10 3.93 -15.31
C LYS A 335 -1.95 4.70 -14.29
N PRO A 336 -1.34 5.63 -13.51
CA PRO A 336 -2.10 6.46 -12.59
C PRO A 336 -3.12 7.27 -13.36
N LEU A 337 -4.31 7.42 -12.78
CA LEU A 337 -5.34 8.27 -13.37
C LEU A 337 -4.89 9.74 -13.33
N SER A 338 -5.19 10.49 -14.38
CA SER A 338 -4.88 11.92 -14.42
C SER A 338 -5.65 12.66 -13.32
N ARG A 339 -5.18 13.86 -12.92
CA ARG A 339 -5.85 14.68 -11.89
C ARG A 339 -7.32 14.99 -12.20
N MET A 340 -7.72 14.92 -13.47
CA MET A 340 -9.11 15.11 -13.88
C MET A 340 -10.04 14.01 -13.34
N PHE A 341 -9.50 12.85 -13.01
CA PHE A 341 -10.22 11.71 -12.46
C PHE A 341 -10.00 11.53 -10.95
N ALA A 342 -9.46 12.54 -10.26
CA ALA A 342 -9.20 12.46 -8.82
C ALA A 342 -10.47 12.27 -7.96
N GLN A 343 -11.66 12.53 -8.53
CA GLN A 343 -12.94 12.32 -7.86
C GLN A 343 -13.58 10.95 -8.15
N VAL A 344 -12.98 10.14 -9.02
CA VAL A 344 -13.52 8.82 -9.35
C VAL A 344 -13.27 7.89 -8.15
N ARG A 345 -14.36 7.46 -7.52
CA ARG A 345 -14.34 6.57 -6.36
C ARG A 345 -14.20 5.12 -6.80
N GLY A 346 -13.59 4.30 -5.93
CA GLY A 346 -13.45 2.86 -6.16
C GLY A 346 -12.39 2.46 -7.19
N ILE A 347 -11.61 3.40 -7.74
CA ILE A 347 -10.58 3.13 -8.76
C ILE A 347 -9.23 3.70 -8.32
N SER A 348 -8.22 2.84 -8.25
CA SER A 348 -6.84 3.21 -7.87
C SER A 348 -5.93 3.47 -9.07
N GLY A 349 -6.34 3.09 -10.28
CA GLY A 349 -5.54 3.22 -11.49
C GLY A 349 -6.22 2.64 -12.73
N SER A 350 -5.49 2.68 -13.85
CA SER A 350 -5.90 2.01 -15.09
C SER A 350 -4.76 1.17 -15.64
N SER A 351 -5.05 0.25 -16.55
CA SER A 351 -4.05 -0.45 -17.33
C SER A 351 -4.52 -0.67 -18.76
N ILE A 352 -3.57 -1.01 -19.63
CA ILE A 352 -3.83 -1.43 -21.00
C ILE A 352 -3.56 -2.93 -21.04
N LEU A 353 -4.58 -3.69 -21.42
CA LEU A 353 -4.51 -5.14 -21.55
C LEU A 353 -3.71 -5.53 -22.80
N GLY A 354 -3.26 -6.79 -22.86
CA GLY A 354 -2.63 -7.32 -24.08
C GLY A 354 -3.55 -7.27 -25.32
N SER A 355 -4.88 -7.15 -25.12
CA SER A 355 -5.83 -6.91 -26.21
C SER A 355 -5.81 -5.48 -26.76
N GLY A 356 -5.20 -4.54 -26.04
CA GLY A 356 -5.29 -3.09 -26.29
C GLY A 356 -6.45 -2.41 -25.55
N ASP A 357 -7.35 -3.16 -24.92
CA ASP A 357 -8.46 -2.60 -24.15
C ASP A 357 -7.96 -1.98 -22.84
N VAL A 358 -8.70 -0.99 -22.33
CA VAL A 358 -8.42 -0.38 -21.03
C VAL A 358 -9.11 -1.18 -19.93
N ALA A 359 -8.36 -1.51 -18.88
CA ALA A 359 -8.88 -2.08 -17.65
C ALA A 359 -8.75 -1.10 -16.48
N LEU A 360 -9.74 -1.08 -15.59
CA LEU A 360 -9.77 -0.21 -14.42
C LEU A 360 -9.36 -1.01 -13.18
N ILE A 361 -8.42 -0.48 -12.39
CA ILE A 361 -7.91 -1.16 -11.20
C ILE A 361 -8.69 -0.71 -9.99
N LEU A 362 -9.30 -1.67 -9.28
CA LEU A 362 -10.18 -1.36 -8.17
C LEU A 362 -9.40 -0.93 -6.92
N ASP A 363 -9.96 0.04 -6.20
CA ASP A 363 -9.52 0.41 -4.85
C ASP A 363 -10.37 -0.36 -3.83
N VAL A 364 -9.99 -1.61 -3.58
CA VAL A 364 -10.74 -2.52 -2.69
C VAL A 364 -10.95 -1.95 -1.28
N PRO A 365 -9.93 -1.36 -0.60
CA PRO A 365 -10.13 -0.74 0.70
C PRO A 365 -11.23 0.33 0.70
N LEU A 366 -11.22 1.23 -0.28
CA LEU A 366 -12.22 2.29 -0.39
C LEU A 366 -13.62 1.72 -0.66
N LEU A 367 -13.74 0.73 -1.55
CA LEU A 367 -15.00 0.06 -1.85
C LEU A 367 -15.61 -0.62 -0.62
N MET A 368 -14.77 -1.27 0.20
CA MET A 368 -15.20 -1.91 1.45
C MET A 368 -15.72 -0.89 2.46
N GLN A 369 -15.04 0.26 2.61
CA GLN A 369 -15.48 1.34 3.50
C GLN A 369 -16.84 1.92 3.07
N GLU A 370 -17.04 2.17 1.77
CA GLU A 370 -18.29 2.73 1.26
C GLU A 370 -19.47 1.77 1.45
N ALA A 371 -19.24 0.47 1.22
CA ALA A 371 -20.27 -0.54 1.43
C ALA A 371 -20.69 -0.66 2.92
N GLN A 372 -19.76 -0.51 3.85
CA GLN A 372 -20.06 -0.48 5.29
C GLN A 372 -20.81 0.79 5.71
N ALA A 373 -20.45 1.94 5.13
CA ALA A 373 -21.12 3.22 5.39
C ALA A 373 -22.59 3.22 4.89
N ALA A 374 -22.85 2.64 3.70
CA ALA A 374 -24.20 2.52 3.15
C ALA A 374 -25.11 1.65 4.04
N ARG A 375 -24.56 0.58 4.63
CA ARG A 375 -25.30 -0.33 5.52
C ARG A 375 -25.65 0.27 6.86
N SER A 376 -24.72 1.00 7.47
CA SER A 376 -24.97 1.69 8.73
C SER A 376 -26.06 2.76 8.59
N GLN A 377 -26.16 3.43 7.44
CA GLN A 377 -27.26 4.37 7.15
C GLN A 377 -28.60 3.67 6.86
N GLY A 378 -28.59 2.53 6.18
CA GLY A 378 -29.80 1.73 5.91
C GLY A 378 -30.40 1.08 7.15
N ALA A 379 -29.56 0.68 8.13
CA ALA A 379 -30.02 0.10 9.39
C ALA A 379 -30.72 1.14 10.30
N VAL A 380 -30.23 2.38 10.33
CA VAL A 380 -30.81 3.48 11.13
C VAL A 380 -32.13 4.00 10.54
N ALA A 381 -32.41 3.76 9.26
CA ALA A 381 -33.68 4.13 8.63
C ALA A 381 -34.78 3.07 8.79
N MET A 382 -34.45 1.89 9.32
CA MET A 382 -35.39 0.78 9.58
C MET A 382 -35.71 0.56 11.07
N GLU A 383 -35.06 1.31 11.97
CA GLU A 383 -35.52 1.55 13.35
C GLU A 383 -36.35 2.85 13.41
#